data_AF-F0RWS1-F1
#
_entry.id   AF-F0RWS1-F1
#
_cell.length_a   1.000
_cell.length_b   1.000
_cell.length_c   1.000
_cell.angle_alpha   90.00
_cell.angle_beta   90.00
_cell.angle_gamma   90.00
#
_symmetry.space_group_name_H-M   'P 1'
#
loop_
_entity.id
_entity.type
_entity.pdbx_description
1 polymer ?
#
loop_
_entity_poly.entity_id
_entity_poly.type
_entity_poly.pdbx_seq_one_letter_code
_entity_poly.pdbx_strand_id
1 'polypeptide(L)'
;MPVITSGSLTLYDQNDAAPITAIISPSQKGQQVFTEEEGSTTYNPNWASTPNVLTPYVYCRGANIHSVMTGHKWGTTVGGSDLGTGATYSKNTNIPSASPVLTIYYEGTYTDPTTRISSIVQSSITLTCQRNGTSGVSLDVDGQFIIEKTAEGAKNNATITARLFRGSAEDTSGISYQWFVSPYAAANQLDANHALVTGGKVSFKTTAGGAATNPADGAWADVRSIVITEDAVTDIGLFMVKAKDAGGIIYTRNFVVHDLSDPYEVDVKCAEGNVFLNGVGIKTMIPEVRYGNKVVSDLTGYTFVWKLYDRFGKRSGFIDTTKTSEVNARNITAHGTTITGTVTHDGAAISGLVAGSVVRLVSANGLAINSYEVASVATNTITLRAPLNGFESVAPTAGQFVGGKLYVYIGSGATAGEGTSSGATPFIARDIDVDGNANIYIEASKA
;
A
#
# COMPACT_ATOMS: atom_id res chain seq x y z
N MET A 1 10.63 -21.10 -34.05
CA MET A 1 9.70 -21.93 -33.25
C MET A 1 8.28 -21.54 -33.61
N PRO A 2 7.36 -22.50 -33.70
CA PRO A 2 6.00 -22.32 -34.20
C PRO A 2 5.07 -21.76 -33.11
N VAL A 3 4.00 -21.07 -33.52
CA VAL A 3 2.94 -20.59 -32.63
C VAL A 3 2.00 -21.75 -32.29
N ILE A 4 1.66 -21.96 -31.01
CA ILE A 4 0.80 -23.07 -30.56
C ILE A 4 -0.39 -22.61 -29.67
N THR A 5 -0.40 -21.37 -29.17
CA THR A 5 -1.64 -20.69 -28.77
C THR A 5 -1.52 -19.18 -28.93
N SER A 6 -2.53 -18.61 -29.56
CA SER A 6 -2.99 -17.24 -29.40
C SER A 6 -4.40 -17.35 -28.85
N GLY A 7 -4.66 -16.75 -27.68
CA GLY A 7 -5.99 -16.24 -27.36
C GLY A 7 -6.07 -14.77 -27.80
N SER A 8 -7.16 -14.17 -28.34
CA SER A 8 -8.60 -14.42 -28.18
C SER A 8 -9.01 -14.74 -26.74
N LEU A 9 -10.26 -14.54 -26.34
CA LEU A 9 -10.72 -14.84 -24.98
C LEU A 9 -10.12 -16.17 -24.46
N THR A 10 -9.35 -16.09 -23.38
CA THR A 10 -9.05 -17.23 -22.51
C THR A 10 -9.78 -16.95 -21.21
N LEU A 11 -10.85 -17.70 -20.95
CA LEU A 11 -11.41 -17.80 -19.61
C LEU A 11 -10.52 -18.75 -18.82
N TYR A 12 -9.78 -18.22 -17.84
CA TYR A 12 -9.65 -18.87 -16.53
C TYR A 12 -9.65 -17.79 -15.45
N ASP A 13 -10.82 -17.68 -14.83
CA ASP A 13 -11.11 -17.19 -13.49
C ASP A 13 -10.03 -17.66 -12.50
N GLN A 14 -9.38 -16.72 -11.80
CA GLN A 14 -8.76 -16.83 -10.45
C GLN A 14 -8.08 -15.50 -9.99
N ASN A 15 -8.32 -14.34 -10.61
CA ASN A 15 -7.51 -13.15 -10.33
C ASN A 15 -8.24 -11.79 -10.29
N ASP A 16 -9.48 -11.79 -9.80
CA ASP A 16 -9.93 -10.69 -8.94
C ASP A 16 -9.90 -11.13 -7.46
N ALA A 17 -8.89 -11.92 -7.10
CA ALA A 17 -8.64 -12.23 -5.71
C ALA A 17 -8.07 -10.97 -5.05
N ALA A 18 -8.95 -10.00 -4.77
CA ALA A 18 -8.68 -9.02 -3.75
C ALA A 18 -8.14 -9.78 -2.54
N PRO A 19 -6.95 -9.43 -2.01
CA PRO A 19 -6.36 -10.19 -0.93
C PRO A 19 -7.32 -10.14 0.25
N ILE A 20 -7.83 -11.31 0.64
CA ILE A 20 -8.66 -11.46 1.82
C ILE A 20 -7.75 -11.84 2.99
N THR A 21 -7.63 -10.94 3.95
CA THR A 21 -6.89 -11.20 5.20
C THR A 21 -7.90 -11.39 6.32
N ALA A 22 -7.85 -12.53 7.02
CA ALA A 22 -8.75 -12.85 8.11
C ALA A 22 -8.00 -13.13 9.40
N ILE A 23 -8.31 -12.37 10.46
CA ILE A 23 -7.67 -12.46 11.77
C ILE A 23 -8.76 -12.56 12.83
N ILE A 24 -8.55 -13.35 13.87
CA ILE A 24 -9.44 -13.41 15.04
C ILE A 24 -8.78 -12.63 16.18
N SER A 25 -9.49 -11.64 16.70
CA SER A 25 -9.05 -10.86 17.85
C SER A 25 -9.85 -11.27 19.09
N PRO A 26 -9.19 -11.67 20.19
CA PRO A 26 -9.85 -11.96 21.45
C PRO A 26 -10.05 -10.68 22.28
N SER A 27 -11.21 -10.53 22.94
CA SER A 27 -11.49 -9.39 23.83
C SER A 27 -10.70 -9.43 25.15
N GLN A 28 -10.10 -10.59 25.46
CA GLN A 28 -9.21 -10.80 26.59
C GLN A 28 -7.94 -11.52 26.11
N LYS A 29 -6.96 -11.71 27.01
CA LYS A 29 -5.74 -12.46 26.68
C LYS A 29 -6.05 -13.81 26.05
N GLY A 30 -5.30 -14.19 25.02
CA GLY A 30 -5.36 -15.52 24.40
C GLY A 30 -4.78 -16.66 25.26
N GLN A 31 -4.24 -16.32 26.44
CA GLN A 31 -3.65 -17.25 27.39
C GLN A 31 -4.31 -17.09 28.77
N GLN A 32 -4.68 -18.21 29.39
CA GLN A 32 -5.10 -18.30 30.77
C GLN A 32 -3.97 -18.85 31.65
N VAL A 33 -3.90 -18.38 32.88
CA VAL A 33 -3.08 -18.98 33.94
C VAL A 33 -4.00 -19.69 34.91
N PHE A 34 -3.81 -21.00 35.07
CA PHE A 34 -4.51 -21.85 36.03
C PHE A 34 -3.69 -21.99 37.31
N THR A 35 -4.27 -21.64 38.45
CA THR A 35 -3.65 -21.85 39.78
C THR A 35 -4.54 -22.76 40.62
N GLU A 36 -3.94 -23.73 41.30
CA GLU A 36 -4.60 -24.62 42.25
C GLU A 36 -3.89 -24.46 43.60
N GLU A 37 -4.55 -23.85 44.57
CA GLU A 37 -4.07 -23.72 45.96
C GLU A 37 -5.11 -24.29 46.91
N GLU A 38 -4.69 -25.24 47.76
CA GLU A 38 -5.46 -25.81 48.88
C GLU A 38 -6.96 -26.03 48.59
N GLY A 39 -7.28 -26.63 47.43
CA GLY A 39 -8.65 -26.97 47.04
C GLY A 39 -9.44 -25.87 46.32
N SER A 40 -8.83 -24.70 46.08
CA SER A 40 -9.38 -23.62 45.26
C SER A 40 -8.67 -23.54 43.91
N THR A 41 -9.44 -23.61 42.83
CA THR A 41 -8.93 -23.43 41.46
C THR A 41 -9.29 -22.05 40.94
N THR A 42 -8.31 -21.30 40.47
CA THR A 42 -8.51 -19.97 39.87
C THR A 42 -7.93 -19.91 38.46
N TYR A 43 -8.55 -19.08 37.61
CA TYR A 43 -8.11 -18.81 36.24
C TYR A 43 -7.91 -17.31 36.08
N ASN A 44 -6.84 -16.90 35.40
CA ASN A 44 -6.63 -15.51 35.01
C ASN A 44 -6.22 -15.37 33.55
N PRO A 45 -7.00 -14.67 32.71
CA PRO A 45 -8.38 -14.23 32.97
C PRO A 45 -9.33 -15.41 33.21
N ASN A 46 -10.43 -15.18 33.95
CA ASN A 46 -11.48 -16.18 34.15
C ASN A 46 -12.61 -16.00 33.14
N TRP A 47 -12.59 -16.80 32.08
CA TRP A 47 -13.57 -16.75 30.99
C TRP A 47 -14.97 -17.22 31.39
N ALA A 48 -15.09 -17.98 32.48
CA ALA A 48 -16.40 -18.35 33.02
C ALA A 48 -17.13 -17.17 33.69
N SER A 49 -16.37 -16.23 34.29
CA SER A 49 -16.93 -15.04 34.94
C SER A 49 -17.04 -13.86 33.98
N THR A 50 -16.08 -13.70 33.08
CA THR A 50 -16.10 -12.67 32.04
C THR A 50 -15.75 -13.35 30.72
N PRO A 51 -16.70 -13.56 29.79
CA PRO A 51 -16.44 -14.27 28.55
C PRO A 51 -15.34 -13.61 27.68
N ASN A 52 -14.48 -14.43 27.09
CA ASN A 52 -13.56 -13.97 26.05
C ASN A 52 -14.28 -14.00 24.71
N VAL A 53 -14.61 -12.82 24.18
CA VAL A 53 -15.34 -12.65 22.94
C VAL A 53 -14.33 -12.65 21.80
N LEU A 54 -14.42 -13.65 20.94
CA LEU A 54 -13.61 -13.78 19.75
C LEU A 54 -14.33 -13.09 18.60
N THR A 55 -13.69 -12.07 18.05
CA THR A 55 -14.22 -11.28 16.95
C THR A 55 -13.34 -11.47 15.72
N PRO A 56 -13.89 -11.96 14.61
CA PRO A 56 -13.17 -12.08 13.36
C PRO A 56 -13.16 -10.71 12.66
N TYR A 57 -12.00 -10.35 12.13
CA TYR A 57 -11.77 -9.19 11.29
C TYR A 57 -11.34 -9.71 9.94
N VAL A 58 -12.15 -9.45 8.92
CA VAL A 58 -11.91 -9.92 7.56
C VAL A 58 -11.80 -8.70 6.67
N TYR A 59 -10.63 -8.51 6.06
CA TYR A 59 -10.35 -7.37 5.19
C TYR A 59 -10.26 -7.82 3.74
N CYS A 60 -10.92 -7.06 2.87
CA CYS A 60 -10.81 -7.18 1.43
C CYS A 60 -10.56 -5.77 0.88
N ARG A 61 -9.46 -5.57 0.15
CA ARG A 61 -9.02 -4.25 -0.36
C ARG A 61 -8.97 -3.16 0.74
N GLY A 62 -8.49 -3.52 1.93
CA GLY A 62 -8.37 -2.63 3.10
C GLY A 62 -9.70 -2.27 3.79
N ALA A 63 -10.85 -2.77 3.32
CA ALA A 63 -12.13 -2.59 4.02
C ALA A 63 -12.45 -3.82 4.87
N ASN A 64 -12.85 -3.62 6.14
CA ASN A 64 -13.40 -4.70 6.94
C ASN A 64 -14.78 -5.10 6.39
N ILE A 65 -14.85 -6.30 5.82
CA ILE A 65 -16.02 -6.87 5.16
C ILE A 65 -16.79 -7.85 6.05
N HIS A 66 -16.40 -8.03 7.32
CA HIS A 66 -17.03 -9.04 8.18
C HIS A 66 -18.56 -8.85 8.32
N SER A 67 -19.05 -7.62 8.38
CA SER A 67 -20.49 -7.31 8.52
C SER A 67 -21.34 -7.70 7.31
N VAL A 68 -20.72 -7.89 6.14
CA VAL A 68 -21.42 -8.28 4.90
C VAL A 68 -21.18 -9.74 4.54
N MET A 69 -20.37 -10.46 5.33
CA MET A 69 -20.20 -11.89 5.19
C MET A 69 -21.42 -12.65 5.70
N THR A 70 -21.59 -13.87 5.20
CA THR A 70 -22.69 -14.76 5.59
C THR A 70 -22.16 -16.14 5.95
N GLY A 71 -23.01 -17.01 6.50
CA GLY A 71 -22.64 -18.40 6.75
C GLY A 71 -21.53 -18.57 7.79
N HIS A 72 -21.49 -17.72 8.81
CA HIS A 72 -20.49 -17.80 9.88
C HIS A 72 -20.55 -19.15 10.59
N LYS A 73 -19.38 -19.73 10.85
CA LYS A 73 -19.21 -20.96 11.62
C LYS A 73 -18.02 -20.82 12.55
N TRP A 74 -18.19 -21.34 13.76
CA TRP A 74 -17.14 -21.50 14.75
C TRP A 74 -17.02 -22.97 15.09
N GLY A 75 -15.79 -23.48 15.06
CA GLY A 75 -15.56 -24.89 15.32
C GLY A 75 -14.21 -25.19 15.95
N THR A 76 -14.12 -26.38 16.51
CA THR A 76 -12.84 -26.97 16.97
C THR A 76 -12.06 -27.63 15.84
N THR A 77 -12.68 -27.75 14.65
CA THR A 77 -12.08 -28.22 13.41
C THR A 77 -12.38 -27.25 12.26
N VAL A 78 -11.58 -27.29 11.21
CA VAL A 78 -11.80 -26.51 9.98
C VAL A 78 -13.16 -26.88 9.37
N GLY A 79 -14.00 -25.87 9.10
CA GLY A 79 -15.35 -26.05 8.55
C GLY A 79 -16.41 -26.51 9.56
N GLY A 80 -16.03 -26.78 10.81
CA GLY A 80 -16.94 -27.14 11.90
C GLY A 80 -17.79 -25.97 12.38
N SER A 81 -18.98 -26.27 12.90
CA SER A 81 -19.91 -25.30 13.52
C SER A 81 -20.31 -25.70 14.94
N ASP A 82 -19.52 -26.58 15.59
CA ASP A 82 -19.79 -27.13 16.93
C ASP A 82 -19.77 -26.08 18.04
N LEU A 83 -19.13 -24.93 17.81
CA LEU A 83 -19.08 -23.81 18.74
C LEU A 83 -20.13 -22.73 18.43
N GLY A 84 -20.79 -22.81 17.27
CA GLY A 84 -21.92 -21.94 16.88
C GLY A 84 -21.77 -21.29 15.51
N THR A 85 -22.73 -20.43 15.17
CA THR A 85 -22.86 -19.76 13.86
C THR A 85 -23.02 -18.23 13.97
N GLY A 86 -22.67 -17.67 15.12
CA GLY A 86 -22.73 -16.22 15.34
C GLY A 86 -21.60 -15.46 14.63
N ALA A 87 -21.80 -14.16 14.41
CA ALA A 87 -20.78 -13.25 13.89
C ALA A 87 -19.56 -13.13 14.85
N THR A 88 -19.78 -13.35 16.15
CA THR A 88 -18.73 -13.49 17.16
C THR A 88 -18.94 -14.77 17.94
N TYR A 89 -17.90 -15.23 18.62
CA TYR A 89 -17.99 -16.37 19.53
C TYR A 89 -17.55 -15.99 20.93
N SER A 90 -18.44 -16.21 21.90
CA SER A 90 -18.17 -15.94 23.32
C SER A 90 -17.67 -17.21 24.00
N LYS A 91 -16.36 -17.32 24.23
CA LYS A 91 -15.80 -18.37 25.07
C LYS A 91 -16.10 -18.06 26.53
N ASN A 92 -17.09 -18.74 27.09
CA ASN A 92 -17.60 -18.56 28.45
C ASN A 92 -17.17 -19.68 29.41
N THR A 93 -16.13 -20.42 29.05
CA THR A 93 -15.59 -21.53 29.84
C THR A 93 -14.08 -21.45 29.83
N ASN A 94 -13.44 -21.86 30.92
CA ASN A 94 -11.98 -21.90 30.98
C ASN A 94 -11.43 -23.12 30.21
N ILE A 95 -10.21 -23.02 29.72
CA ILE A 95 -9.47 -24.13 29.13
C ILE A 95 -8.99 -25.05 30.27
N PRO A 96 -9.38 -26.34 30.28
CA PRO A 96 -8.94 -27.26 31.31
C PRO A 96 -7.41 -27.36 31.36
N SER A 97 -6.82 -27.34 32.55
CA SER A 97 -5.35 -27.48 32.69
C SER A 97 -4.81 -28.82 32.19
N ALA A 98 -5.66 -29.85 32.10
CA ALA A 98 -5.33 -31.16 31.50
C ALA A 98 -5.24 -31.13 29.96
N SER A 99 -5.88 -30.13 29.32
CA SER A 99 -5.87 -29.92 27.87
C SER A 99 -5.52 -28.45 27.59
N PRO A 100 -4.24 -28.06 27.77
CA PRO A 100 -3.82 -26.66 27.89
C PRO A 100 -3.81 -25.88 26.58
N VAL A 101 -4.25 -26.47 25.47
CA VAL A 101 -4.26 -25.82 24.15
C VAL A 101 -5.61 -26.08 23.51
N LEU A 102 -6.21 -25.01 23.01
CA LEU A 102 -7.46 -25.05 22.25
C LEU A 102 -7.30 -24.21 20.99
N THR A 103 -7.39 -24.84 19.83
CA THR A 103 -7.46 -24.13 18.56
C THR A 103 -8.92 -23.96 18.17
N ILE A 104 -9.29 -22.75 17.81
CA ILE A 104 -10.64 -22.40 17.35
C ILE A 104 -10.53 -21.90 15.92
N TYR A 105 -11.40 -22.41 15.07
CA TYR A 105 -11.52 -22.02 13.67
C TYR A 105 -12.76 -21.16 13.47
N TYR A 106 -12.61 -20.12 12.67
CA TYR A 106 -13.69 -19.32 12.12
C TYR A 106 -13.78 -19.56 10.62
N GLU A 107 -14.99 -19.70 10.11
CA GLU A 107 -15.29 -19.73 8.69
C GLU A 107 -16.45 -18.76 8.40
N GLY A 108 -16.39 -18.07 7.26
CA GLY A 108 -17.53 -17.34 6.73
C GLY A 108 -17.41 -17.18 5.22
N THR A 109 -18.52 -16.91 4.56
CA THR A 109 -18.60 -16.72 3.11
C THR A 109 -18.66 -15.25 2.78
N TYR A 110 -17.71 -14.77 1.98
CA TYR A 110 -17.76 -13.45 1.36
C TYR A 110 -18.16 -13.59 -0.10
N THR A 111 -19.21 -12.88 -0.50
CA THR A 111 -19.59 -12.76 -1.92
C THR A 111 -19.19 -11.38 -2.41
N ASP A 112 -18.27 -11.33 -3.38
CA ASP A 112 -17.85 -10.08 -3.97
C ASP A 112 -19.06 -9.41 -4.69
N PRO A 113 -19.37 -8.14 -4.40
CA PRO A 113 -20.55 -7.46 -4.95
C PRO A 113 -20.45 -7.20 -6.47
N THR A 114 -19.23 -7.12 -7.01
CA THR A 114 -18.91 -6.83 -8.40
C THR A 114 -18.92 -8.11 -9.23
N THR A 115 -18.19 -9.13 -8.77
CA THR A 115 -18.02 -10.37 -9.54
C THR A 115 -19.07 -11.44 -9.21
N ARG A 116 -19.78 -11.29 -8.08
CA ARG A 116 -20.76 -12.27 -7.55
C ARG A 116 -20.16 -13.64 -7.22
N ILE A 117 -18.83 -13.73 -7.14
CA ILE A 117 -18.12 -14.95 -6.74
C ILE A 117 -18.10 -15.03 -5.21
N SER A 118 -18.43 -16.20 -4.69
CA SER A 118 -18.38 -16.49 -3.25
C SER A 118 -17.07 -17.18 -2.89
N SER A 119 -16.36 -16.62 -1.91
CA SER A 119 -15.14 -17.18 -1.34
C SER A 119 -15.38 -17.58 0.12
N ILE A 120 -14.90 -18.78 0.47
CA ILE A 120 -14.88 -19.23 1.87
C ILE A 120 -13.63 -18.64 2.52
N VAL A 121 -13.83 -17.85 3.56
CA VAL A 121 -12.77 -17.21 4.33
C VAL A 121 -12.60 -18.00 5.61
N GLN A 122 -11.36 -18.42 5.89
CA GLN A 122 -11.02 -19.20 7.07
C GLN A 122 -9.94 -18.49 7.88
N SER A 123 -10.07 -18.54 9.20
CA SER A 123 -9.06 -18.04 10.14
C SER A 123 -9.03 -18.93 11.37
N SER A 124 -7.93 -18.90 12.12
CA SER A 124 -7.80 -19.67 13.34
C SER A 124 -7.08 -18.87 14.41
N ILE A 125 -7.42 -19.16 15.67
CA ILE A 125 -6.73 -18.65 16.84
C ILE A 125 -6.42 -19.81 17.77
N THR A 126 -5.20 -19.83 18.29
CA THR A 126 -4.81 -20.78 19.34
C THR A 126 -4.87 -20.09 20.68
N LEU A 127 -5.71 -20.63 21.56
CA LEU A 127 -5.84 -20.24 22.95
C LEU A 127 -5.08 -21.24 23.83
N THR A 128 -4.45 -20.77 24.89
CA THR A 128 -3.65 -21.64 25.78
C THR A 128 -4.01 -21.46 27.25
N CYS A 129 -3.74 -22.48 28.05
CA CYS A 129 -3.82 -22.46 29.50
C CYS A 129 -2.50 -22.97 30.06
N GLN A 130 -1.84 -22.16 30.86
CA GLN A 130 -0.62 -22.57 31.54
C GLN A 130 -0.91 -22.81 33.01
N ARG A 131 -0.38 -23.89 33.56
CA ARG A 131 -0.40 -24.10 35.02
C ARG A 131 0.60 -23.14 35.65
N ASN A 132 0.16 -22.40 36.65
CA ASN A 132 1.02 -21.54 37.45
C ASN A 132 2.01 -22.42 38.20
N GLY A 133 3.28 -22.38 37.81
CA GLY A 133 4.38 -22.91 38.61
C GLY A 133 4.79 -21.87 39.65
N THR A 134 3.89 -21.49 40.56
CA THR A 134 4.09 -20.63 41.76
C THR A 134 5.01 -19.39 41.66
N SER A 135 5.42 -18.95 40.47
CA SER A 135 6.44 -17.89 40.28
C SER A 135 6.63 -17.47 38.81
N GLY A 136 5.73 -17.87 37.91
CA GLY A 136 5.82 -17.49 36.49
C GLY A 136 5.63 -15.99 36.30
N VAL A 137 6.60 -15.34 35.66
CA VAL A 137 6.51 -13.93 35.25
C VAL A 137 6.43 -13.86 33.73
N SER A 138 5.43 -13.17 33.19
CA SER A 138 5.25 -13.00 31.74
C SER A 138 5.08 -11.53 31.37
N LEU A 139 5.65 -11.15 30.21
CA LEU A 139 5.39 -9.87 29.57
C LEU A 139 4.46 -10.10 28.39
N ASP A 140 3.29 -9.47 28.46
CA ASP A 140 2.29 -9.50 27.39
C ASP A 140 2.10 -8.10 26.81
N VAL A 141 1.52 -8.06 25.60
CA VAL A 141 1.07 -6.83 24.96
C VAL A 141 -0.41 -6.93 24.60
N ASP A 142 -1.13 -5.84 24.78
CA ASP A 142 -2.55 -5.67 24.44
C ASP A 142 -2.78 -4.35 23.71
N GLY A 143 -3.89 -4.24 22.97
CA GLY A 143 -4.25 -3.03 22.24
C GLY A 143 -4.65 -3.31 20.79
N GLN A 144 -4.51 -2.30 19.95
CA GLN A 144 -4.88 -2.35 18.54
C GLN A 144 -3.66 -2.66 17.67
N PHE A 145 -3.59 -3.88 17.13
CA PHE A 145 -2.48 -4.35 16.28
C PHE A 145 -2.71 -4.10 14.78
N ILE A 146 -3.80 -3.41 14.43
CA ILE A 146 -4.18 -3.13 13.04
C ILE A 146 -4.43 -1.64 12.91
N ILE A 147 -3.70 -0.99 12.01
CA ILE A 147 -3.98 0.38 11.62
C ILE A 147 -5.04 0.31 10.53
N GLU A 148 -6.28 0.66 10.89
CA GLU A 148 -7.42 0.54 9.97
C GLU A 148 -7.64 1.81 9.16
N LYS A 149 -8.35 1.66 8.05
CA LYS A 149 -8.94 2.79 7.33
C LYS A 149 -9.74 3.74 8.24
N THR A 150 -9.59 5.07 8.07
CA THR A 150 -10.52 6.09 8.59
C THR A 150 -11.29 6.79 7.47
N ALA A 151 -12.62 6.84 7.60
CA ALA A 151 -13.51 7.40 6.57
C ALA A 151 -13.45 8.94 6.45
N GLU A 152 -12.95 9.65 7.47
CA GLU A 152 -12.67 11.10 7.53
C GLU A 152 -11.63 11.41 8.63
N GLY A 153 -10.74 12.39 8.41
CA GLY A 153 -9.93 12.98 9.48
C GLY A 153 -8.49 12.45 9.64
N ALA A 154 -7.92 12.67 10.84
CA ALA A 154 -6.56 12.28 11.20
C ALA A 154 -6.39 10.76 11.09
N LYS A 155 -5.25 10.34 10.53
CA LYS A 155 -4.87 8.95 10.29
C LYS A 155 -5.07 8.09 11.55
N ASN A 156 -5.58 6.87 11.37
CA ASN A 156 -5.79 5.95 12.49
C ASN A 156 -4.42 5.53 13.08
N ASN A 157 -4.39 5.10 14.33
CA ASN A 157 -3.15 4.67 14.98
C ASN A 157 -3.32 3.34 15.70
N ALA A 158 -2.25 2.55 15.71
CA ALA A 158 -2.14 1.36 16.55
C ALA A 158 -1.59 1.77 17.92
N THR A 159 -2.44 1.74 18.95
CA THR A 159 -1.99 1.90 20.34
C THR A 159 -1.74 0.54 20.97
N ILE A 160 -0.50 0.26 21.34
CA ILE A 160 -0.07 -1.00 21.98
C ILE A 160 0.41 -0.71 23.40
N THR A 161 -0.06 -1.49 24.35
CA THR A 161 0.29 -1.39 25.78
C THR A 161 1.01 -2.65 26.22
N ALA A 162 2.12 -2.50 26.95
CA ALA A 162 2.82 -3.61 27.57
C ALA A 162 2.37 -3.81 29.02
N ARG A 163 2.35 -5.06 29.47
CA ARG A 163 1.92 -5.45 30.81
C ARG A 163 2.73 -6.63 31.33
N LEU A 164 3.34 -6.45 32.49
CA LEU A 164 4.03 -7.52 33.20
C LEU A 164 3.04 -8.21 34.14
N PHE A 165 3.07 -9.55 34.20
CA PHE A 165 2.24 -10.35 35.08
C PHE A 165 3.10 -11.23 35.96
N ARG A 166 2.75 -11.31 37.25
CA ARG A 166 3.28 -12.31 38.18
C ARG A 166 2.15 -13.23 38.60
N GLY A 167 2.21 -14.47 38.14
CA GLY A 167 1.09 -15.40 38.27
C GLY A 167 -0.20 -14.83 37.64
N SER A 168 -1.22 -14.61 38.47
CA SER A 168 -2.54 -14.11 38.05
C SER A 168 -2.74 -12.59 38.21
N ALA A 169 -1.75 -11.84 38.69
CA ALA A 169 -1.88 -10.39 38.90
C ALA A 169 -0.97 -9.61 37.94
N GLU A 170 -1.46 -8.47 37.45
CA GLU A 170 -0.62 -7.49 36.77
C GLU A 170 0.34 -6.87 37.78
N ASP A 171 1.64 -6.86 37.47
CA ASP A 171 2.63 -6.14 38.25
C ASP A 171 2.77 -4.74 37.67
N THR A 172 2.36 -3.76 38.48
CA THR A 172 2.39 -2.34 38.13
C THR A 172 3.44 -1.56 38.90
N SER A 173 4.22 -2.21 39.77
CA SER A 173 5.11 -1.53 40.71
C SER A 173 6.54 -1.45 40.20
N GLY A 174 7.01 -0.23 39.91
CA GLY A 174 8.41 0.02 39.55
C GLY A 174 8.84 -0.61 38.23
N ILE A 175 7.91 -0.78 37.28
CA ILE A 175 8.20 -1.32 35.95
C ILE A 175 8.61 -0.19 35.00
N SER A 176 9.66 -0.43 34.22
CA SER A 176 10.12 0.48 33.18
C SER A 176 10.28 -0.26 31.85
N TYR A 177 10.17 0.45 30.74
CA TYR A 177 10.04 -0.15 29.41
C TYR A 177 11.06 0.39 28.41
N GLN A 178 11.36 -0.44 27.41
CA GLN A 178 12.06 -0.08 26.17
C GLN A 178 11.34 -0.71 24.98
N TRP A 179 11.13 0.06 23.92
CA TRP A 179 10.47 -0.39 22.70
C TRP A 179 11.45 -0.44 21.54
N PHE A 180 11.20 -1.31 20.57
CA PHE A 180 12.08 -1.49 19.42
C PHE A 180 11.27 -1.78 18.16
N VAL A 181 11.74 -1.27 17.01
CA VAL A 181 11.18 -1.55 15.67
C VAL A 181 11.71 -2.87 15.07
N SER A 182 12.59 -3.58 15.78
CA SER A 182 12.87 -5.00 15.55
C SER A 182 13.73 -5.57 16.70
N PRO A 183 13.78 -6.90 16.88
CA PRO A 183 14.62 -7.52 17.90
C PRO A 183 16.12 -7.61 17.54
N TYR A 184 16.51 -7.19 16.33
CA TYR A 184 17.80 -7.62 15.74
C TYR A 184 18.99 -6.69 16.00
N ALA A 185 18.77 -5.47 16.51
CA ALA A 185 19.87 -4.53 16.79
C ALA A 185 19.50 -3.53 17.89
N ALA A 186 20.50 -3.10 18.67
CA ALA A 186 20.33 -2.05 19.68
C ALA A 186 19.90 -0.71 19.06
N ALA A 187 20.38 -0.39 17.86
CA ALA A 187 19.99 0.81 17.11
C ALA A 187 18.51 0.85 16.71
N ASN A 188 17.78 -0.26 16.83
CA ASN A 188 16.34 -0.31 16.56
C ASN A 188 15.50 0.09 17.78
N GLN A 189 16.13 0.55 18.87
CA GLN A 189 15.41 1.10 20.00
C GLN A 189 14.64 2.34 19.56
N LEU A 190 13.36 2.37 19.92
CA LEU A 190 12.51 3.53 19.80
C LEU A 190 12.83 4.45 20.98
N ASP A 191 13.76 5.38 20.75
CA ASP A 191 14.17 6.43 21.68
C ASP A 191 14.12 7.81 21.02
N ALA A 192 14.55 8.84 21.75
CA ALA A 192 14.52 10.23 21.29
C ALA A 192 15.37 10.49 20.03
N ASN A 193 16.29 9.59 19.65
CA ASN A 193 17.14 9.72 18.46
C ASN A 193 16.64 8.89 17.27
N HIS A 194 15.72 7.95 17.50
CA HIS A 194 15.23 7.08 16.44
C HIS A 194 14.38 7.85 15.42
N ALA A 195 14.61 7.63 14.12
CA ALA A 195 13.97 8.37 13.03
C ALA A 195 12.43 8.37 13.09
N LEU A 196 11.82 7.25 13.48
CA LEU A 196 10.37 7.14 13.66
C LEU A 196 9.84 7.98 14.82
N VAL A 197 10.63 8.17 15.88
CA VAL A 197 10.24 8.96 17.05
C VAL A 197 10.47 10.45 16.77
N THR A 198 11.63 10.82 16.21
CA THR A 198 11.93 12.21 15.83
C THR A 198 10.98 12.71 14.73
N GLY A 199 10.54 11.80 13.85
CA GLY A 199 9.56 12.09 12.80
C GLY A 199 8.11 12.12 13.30
N GLY A 200 7.86 11.89 14.60
CA GLY A 200 6.51 11.91 15.18
C GLY A 200 5.62 10.71 14.79
N LYS A 201 6.21 9.67 14.20
CA LYS A 201 5.50 8.47 13.70
C LYS A 201 5.26 7.42 14.79
N VAL A 202 6.08 7.46 15.82
CA VAL A 202 5.89 6.70 17.06
C VAL A 202 5.96 7.66 18.23
N SER A 203 4.96 7.58 19.10
CA SER A 203 4.93 8.34 20.36
C SER A 203 4.62 7.42 21.55
N PHE A 204 4.88 7.91 22.76
CA PHE A 204 4.81 7.11 23.98
C PHE A 204 3.73 7.61 24.93
N LYS A 205 3.17 6.70 25.73
CA LYS A 205 2.30 7.01 26.86
C LYS A 205 2.83 6.39 28.15
N THR A 206 2.62 7.09 29.25
CA THR A 206 2.99 6.64 30.60
C THR A 206 2.05 5.56 31.09
N THR A 207 2.38 4.95 32.24
CA THR A 207 1.49 4.00 32.93
C THR A 207 0.12 4.61 33.27
N ALA A 208 0.06 5.93 33.49
CA ALA A 208 -1.19 6.66 33.70
C ALA A 208 -1.98 6.96 32.41
N GLY A 209 -1.45 6.60 31.23
CA GLY A 209 -2.08 6.80 29.92
C GLY A 209 -1.87 8.18 29.29
N GLY A 210 -1.22 9.11 29.98
CA GLY A 210 -0.84 10.43 29.44
C GLY A 210 0.35 10.36 28.50
N ALA A 211 0.58 11.41 27.71
CA ALA A 211 1.76 11.50 26.85
C ALA A 211 3.06 11.42 27.68
N ALA A 212 3.98 10.55 27.27
CA ALA A 212 5.29 10.42 27.88
C ALA A 212 6.34 11.24 27.11
N THR A 213 7.37 11.71 27.82
CA THR A 213 8.57 12.26 27.17
C THR A 213 9.30 11.13 26.44
N ASN A 214 9.84 11.43 25.25
CA ASN A 214 10.64 10.47 24.50
C ASN A 214 11.82 9.97 25.37
N PRO A 215 12.00 8.65 25.51
CA PRO A 215 13.07 8.11 26.35
C PRO A 215 14.42 8.45 25.74
N ALA A 216 15.41 8.80 26.57
CA ALA A 216 16.78 8.99 26.11
C ALA A 216 17.37 7.67 25.57
N ASP A 217 18.40 7.77 24.73
CA ASP A 217 19.10 6.61 24.15
C ASP A 217 19.51 5.60 25.24
N GLY A 218 19.12 4.34 25.04
CA GLY A 218 19.40 3.25 25.99
C GLY A 218 18.69 3.36 27.34
N ALA A 219 17.85 4.37 27.57
CA ALA A 219 17.22 4.59 28.87
C ALA A 219 16.02 3.67 29.12
N TRP A 220 15.79 3.36 30.39
CA TRP A 220 14.57 2.72 30.89
C TRP A 220 13.62 3.80 31.38
N ALA A 221 12.38 3.84 30.88
CA ALA A 221 11.44 4.90 31.21
C ALA A 221 10.01 4.37 31.45
N ASP A 222 9.16 5.19 32.06
CA ASP A 222 7.71 4.93 32.12
C ASP A 222 7.06 5.26 30.77
N VAL A 223 7.28 4.37 29.82
CA VAL A 223 6.71 4.40 28.46
C VAL A 223 5.90 3.13 28.24
N ARG A 224 4.88 2.91 29.06
CA ARG A 224 4.10 1.67 29.09
C ARG A 224 3.37 1.37 27.77
N SER A 225 3.02 2.38 27.00
CA SER A 225 2.37 2.19 25.70
C SER A 225 3.07 2.98 24.61
N ILE A 226 2.95 2.48 23.38
CA ILE A 226 3.32 3.21 22.16
C ILE A 226 2.09 3.45 21.30
N VAL A 227 2.12 4.55 20.56
CA VAL A 227 1.16 4.88 19.51
C VAL A 227 1.93 4.92 18.19
N ILE A 228 1.54 4.06 17.26
CA ILE A 228 2.17 3.88 15.95
C ILE A 228 1.23 4.42 14.88
N THR A 229 1.71 5.34 14.05
CA THR A 229 0.97 5.85 12.89
C THR A 229 1.24 5.01 11.65
N GLU A 230 0.37 5.07 10.64
CA GLU A 230 0.50 4.29 9.39
C GLU A 230 1.86 4.47 8.71
N ASP A 231 2.41 5.68 8.68
CA ASP A 231 3.67 5.98 8.02
C ASP A 231 4.92 5.42 8.74
N ALA A 232 4.74 4.74 9.88
CA ALA A 232 5.76 3.96 10.57
C ALA A 232 5.84 2.50 10.08
N VAL A 233 4.83 2.00 9.35
CA VAL A 233 4.68 0.59 8.94
C VAL A 233 4.26 0.51 7.48
N THR A 234 5.01 -0.18 6.62
CA THR A 234 4.69 -0.23 5.17
C THR A 234 3.63 -1.26 4.79
N ASP A 235 3.47 -2.33 5.59
CA ASP A 235 2.46 -3.40 5.42
C ASP A 235 2.41 -4.22 6.71
N ILE A 236 3.56 -4.78 7.09
CA ILE A 236 3.73 -5.54 8.33
C ILE A 236 4.96 -5.02 9.09
N GLY A 237 4.76 -4.53 10.30
CA GLY A 237 5.81 -4.08 11.20
C GLY A 237 6.05 -5.08 12.33
N LEU A 238 7.27 -5.56 12.49
CA LEU A 238 7.69 -6.39 13.62
C LEU A 238 8.23 -5.50 14.73
N PHE A 239 7.68 -5.58 15.93
CA PHE A 239 8.10 -4.79 17.07
C PHE A 239 8.47 -5.68 18.26
N MET A 240 9.23 -5.09 19.18
CA MET A 240 9.61 -5.73 20.44
C MET A 240 9.47 -4.74 21.59
N VAL A 241 9.03 -5.24 22.74
CA VAL A 241 9.08 -4.53 24.01
C VAL A 241 9.92 -5.31 25.01
N LYS A 242 10.68 -4.57 25.81
CA LYS A 242 11.32 -5.07 27.02
C LYS A 242 10.73 -4.36 28.24
N ALA A 243 10.47 -5.10 29.30
CA ALA A 243 10.07 -4.56 30.60
C ALA A 243 11.11 -4.96 31.65
N LYS A 244 11.57 -3.98 32.43
CA LYS A 244 12.47 -4.18 33.56
C LYS A 244 11.71 -3.95 34.85
N ASP A 245 11.78 -4.92 35.74
CA ASP A 245 11.16 -4.82 37.06
C ASP A 245 12.04 -4.11 38.10
N ALA A 246 11.49 -3.88 39.29
CA ALA A 246 12.19 -3.25 40.41
C ALA A 246 13.43 -4.04 40.88
N GLY A 247 13.47 -5.36 40.63
CA GLY A 247 14.63 -6.22 40.89
C GLY A 247 15.70 -6.16 39.80
N GLY A 248 15.42 -5.47 38.69
CA GLY A 248 16.32 -5.32 37.56
C GLY A 248 16.27 -6.46 36.54
N ILE A 249 15.32 -7.38 36.66
CA ILE A 249 15.13 -8.48 35.71
C ILE A 249 14.40 -7.95 34.47
N ILE A 250 14.88 -8.37 33.29
CA ILE A 250 14.37 -7.93 32.00
C ILE A 250 13.56 -9.04 31.33
N TYR A 251 12.32 -8.73 30.98
CA TYR A 251 11.41 -9.59 30.23
C TYR A 251 11.22 -9.01 28.83
N THR A 252 11.02 -9.87 27.82
CA THR A 252 10.96 -9.46 26.42
C THR A 252 9.74 -10.07 25.73
N ARG A 253 9.08 -9.30 24.87
CA ARG A 253 7.96 -9.76 24.04
C ARG A 253 8.02 -9.15 22.65
N ASN A 254 7.81 -9.98 21.63
CA ASN A 254 7.67 -9.54 20.24
C ASN A 254 6.19 -9.53 19.84
N PHE A 255 5.83 -8.64 18.91
CA PHE A 255 4.50 -8.54 18.33
C PHE A 255 4.56 -7.93 16.93
N VAL A 256 3.44 -8.03 16.21
CA VAL A 256 3.33 -7.55 14.83
C VAL A 256 2.21 -6.52 14.77
N VAL A 257 2.39 -5.47 13.98
CA VAL A 257 1.36 -4.50 13.64
C VAL A 257 1.16 -4.54 12.12
N HIS A 258 -0.09 -4.59 11.69
CA HIS A 258 -0.47 -4.56 10.30
C HIS A 258 -0.94 -3.16 9.91
N ASP A 259 -0.43 -2.64 8.80
CA ASP A 259 -0.98 -1.47 8.15
C ASP A 259 -1.95 -1.91 7.04
N LEU A 260 -3.23 -1.63 7.24
CA LEU A 260 -4.30 -1.86 6.27
C LEU A 260 -5.01 -0.55 5.89
N SER A 261 -4.37 0.59 6.17
CA SER A 261 -4.92 1.93 5.86
C SER A 261 -4.90 2.24 4.36
N ASP A 262 -3.99 1.63 3.61
CA ASP A 262 -3.89 1.73 2.15
C ASP A 262 -4.75 0.64 1.48
N PRO A 263 -5.77 1.01 0.68
CA PRO A 263 -5.48 1.52 -0.66
C PRO A 263 -6.34 2.72 -1.06
N TYR A 264 -5.67 3.84 -1.35
CA TYR A 264 -6.26 4.88 -2.20
C TYR A 264 -6.39 4.33 -3.61
N GLU A 265 -7.56 4.50 -4.22
CA GLU A 265 -7.74 4.32 -5.64
C GLU A 265 -7.62 5.70 -6.29
N VAL A 266 -6.94 5.79 -7.44
CA VAL A 266 -6.89 7.01 -8.22
C VAL A 266 -7.54 6.74 -9.56
N ASP A 267 -8.53 7.56 -9.90
CA ASP A 267 -9.24 7.54 -11.17
C ASP A 267 -9.05 8.88 -11.89
N VAL A 268 -9.35 8.91 -13.19
CA VAL A 268 -9.27 10.10 -14.03
C VAL A 268 -10.66 10.54 -14.43
N LYS A 269 -11.07 11.71 -13.94
CA LYS A 269 -12.31 12.34 -14.36
C LYS A 269 -12.06 13.26 -15.55
N CYS A 270 -12.66 12.93 -16.69
CA CYS A 270 -12.69 13.80 -17.86
C CYS A 270 -14.11 14.34 -18.08
N ALA A 271 -14.34 15.62 -17.76
CA ALA A 271 -15.69 16.23 -17.84
C ALA A 271 -16.22 16.31 -19.29
N GLU A 272 -15.31 16.34 -20.26
CA GLU A 272 -15.60 16.51 -21.68
C GLU A 272 -15.75 15.16 -22.42
N GLY A 273 -15.82 14.05 -21.67
CA GLY A 273 -15.83 12.69 -22.21
C GLY A 273 -14.45 12.20 -22.68
N ASN A 274 -14.37 10.94 -23.09
CA ASN A 274 -13.13 10.24 -23.43
C ASN A 274 -12.79 10.23 -24.93
N VAL A 275 -13.55 10.94 -25.77
CA VAL A 275 -13.36 10.98 -27.24
C VAL A 275 -12.99 12.39 -27.70
N PHE A 276 -11.91 12.50 -28.46
CA PHE A 276 -11.59 13.69 -29.24
C PHE A 276 -12.45 13.71 -30.51
N LEU A 277 -13.16 14.82 -30.75
CA LEU A 277 -13.97 15.00 -31.95
C LEU A 277 -13.38 16.17 -32.75
N ASN A 278 -13.12 15.94 -34.03
CA ASN A 278 -12.72 16.95 -35.03
C ASN A 278 -11.31 17.56 -34.94
N GLY A 279 -10.27 16.76 -34.68
CA GLY A 279 -8.89 17.05 -35.12
C GLY A 279 -8.18 18.27 -34.51
N VAL A 280 -8.82 18.98 -33.59
CA VAL A 280 -8.22 19.94 -32.65
C VAL A 280 -9.09 19.93 -31.41
N GLY A 281 -8.58 19.37 -30.31
CA GLY A 281 -9.29 19.32 -29.04
C GLY A 281 -8.32 19.16 -27.88
N ILE A 282 -8.56 19.92 -26.82
CA ILE A 282 -7.98 19.65 -25.51
C ILE A 282 -8.99 18.81 -24.71
N LYS A 283 -8.47 17.97 -23.81
CA LYS A 283 -9.25 17.31 -22.77
C LYS A 283 -8.71 17.69 -21.41
N THR A 284 -9.61 18.20 -20.58
CA THR A 284 -9.30 18.54 -19.19
C THR A 284 -9.49 17.31 -18.31
N MET A 285 -8.39 16.78 -17.79
CA MET A 285 -8.36 15.62 -16.91
C MET A 285 -8.14 16.06 -15.47
N ILE A 286 -8.98 15.58 -14.55
CA ILE A 286 -8.91 15.91 -13.14
C ILE A 286 -8.70 14.61 -12.37
N PRO A 287 -7.70 14.53 -11.47
CA PRO A 287 -7.50 13.35 -10.64
C PRO A 287 -8.65 13.21 -9.65
N GLU A 288 -9.17 11.99 -9.50
CA GLU A 288 -10.15 11.65 -8.47
C GLU A 288 -9.54 10.60 -7.55
N VAL A 289 -9.17 10.99 -6.34
CA VAL A 289 -8.70 10.05 -5.33
C VAL A 289 -9.91 9.52 -4.57
N ARG A 290 -10.02 8.21 -4.48
CA ARG A 290 -11.09 7.50 -3.78
C ARG A 290 -10.53 6.71 -2.61
N TYR A 291 -11.39 6.63 -1.60
CA TYR A 291 -11.17 5.88 -0.41
C TYR A 291 -12.31 4.88 -0.24
N GLY A 292 -12.15 3.70 -0.86
CA GLY A 292 -13.28 2.80 -1.08
C GLY A 292 -14.34 3.50 -1.93
N ASN A 293 -15.59 3.53 -1.47
CA ASN A 293 -16.69 4.11 -2.25
C ASN A 293 -16.81 5.66 -2.13
N LYS A 294 -15.92 6.33 -1.41
CA LYS A 294 -15.99 7.77 -1.15
C LYS A 294 -14.88 8.53 -1.87
N VAL A 295 -15.24 9.64 -2.52
CA VAL A 295 -14.28 10.56 -3.16
C VAL A 295 -13.64 11.46 -2.10
N VAL A 296 -12.32 11.59 -2.15
CA VAL A 296 -11.53 12.53 -1.33
C VAL A 296 -11.77 13.95 -1.85
N SER A 297 -12.33 14.81 -1.00
CA SER A 297 -12.71 16.18 -1.39
C SER A 297 -11.55 17.18 -1.34
N ASP A 298 -10.55 16.95 -0.49
CA ASP A 298 -9.36 17.79 -0.35
C ASP A 298 -8.13 17.05 -0.88
N LEU A 299 -7.61 17.55 -2.01
CA LEU A 299 -6.41 17.03 -2.65
C LEU A 299 -5.15 17.82 -2.26
N THR A 300 -5.20 18.66 -1.24
CA THR A 300 -4.01 19.38 -0.75
C THR A 300 -2.90 18.39 -0.36
N GLY A 301 -1.67 18.64 -0.84
CA GLY A 301 -0.52 17.77 -0.61
C GLY A 301 -0.40 16.58 -1.56
N TYR A 302 -1.40 16.33 -2.43
CA TYR A 302 -1.29 15.31 -3.48
C TYR A 302 -0.53 15.83 -4.69
N THR A 303 0.28 14.94 -5.26
CA THR A 303 0.96 15.09 -6.55
C THR A 303 0.60 13.92 -7.44
N PHE A 304 0.45 14.19 -8.73
CA PHE A 304 0.02 13.21 -9.72
C PHE A 304 0.99 13.18 -10.88
N VAL A 305 1.44 11.98 -11.24
CA VAL A 305 2.27 11.73 -12.43
C VAL A 305 1.41 11.07 -13.49
N TRP A 306 1.31 11.71 -14.65
CA TRP A 306 0.53 11.28 -15.79
C TRP A 306 1.46 10.62 -16.81
N LYS A 307 1.10 9.41 -17.24
CA LYS A 307 1.86 8.63 -18.23
C LYS A 307 0.95 8.26 -19.38
N LEU A 308 1.48 8.29 -20.59
CA LEU A 308 0.73 8.01 -21.81
C LEU A 308 1.34 6.80 -22.53
N TYR A 309 0.48 5.90 -22.98
CA TYR A 309 0.83 4.77 -23.83
C TYR A 309 -0.03 4.78 -25.08
N ASP A 310 0.54 4.39 -26.22
CA ASP A 310 -0.17 4.35 -27.48
C ASP A 310 -1.18 3.18 -27.56
N ARG A 311 -1.91 3.10 -28.68
CA ARG A 311 -2.86 2.02 -28.98
C ARG A 311 -2.28 0.60 -28.96
N PHE A 312 -0.95 0.47 -29.04
CA PHE A 312 -0.24 -0.80 -29.00
C PHE A 312 0.41 -1.06 -27.63
N GLY A 313 0.15 -0.20 -26.64
CA GLY A 313 0.72 -0.30 -25.30
C GLY A 313 2.20 0.10 -25.21
N LYS A 314 2.77 0.74 -26.25
CA LYS A 314 4.13 1.26 -26.18
C LYS A 314 4.15 2.60 -25.45
N ARG A 315 5.28 2.90 -24.78
CA ARG A 315 5.46 4.18 -24.08
C ARG A 315 5.38 5.34 -25.08
N SER A 316 4.51 6.29 -24.77
CA SER A 316 4.31 7.55 -25.49
C SER A 316 4.53 8.70 -24.50
N GLY A 317 4.08 9.90 -24.83
CA GLY A 317 4.20 11.06 -23.96
C GLY A 317 3.38 12.24 -24.40
N PHE A 318 3.21 13.20 -23.47
CA PHE A 318 2.56 14.47 -23.72
C PHE A 318 3.51 15.43 -24.43
N ILE A 319 3.02 16.15 -25.43
CA ILE A 319 3.81 17.11 -26.21
C ILE A 319 4.07 18.38 -25.42
N ASP A 320 5.33 18.80 -25.40
CA ASP A 320 5.77 20.05 -24.84
C ASP A 320 5.51 21.19 -25.84
N THR A 321 4.35 21.82 -25.69
CA THR A 321 3.92 22.93 -26.55
C THR A 321 4.79 24.17 -26.43
N THR A 322 5.67 24.26 -25.43
CA THR A 322 6.66 25.34 -25.31
C THR A 322 7.86 25.13 -26.23
N LYS A 323 8.14 23.88 -26.64
CA LYS A 323 9.23 23.51 -27.55
C LYS A 323 8.75 23.31 -28.99
N THR A 324 7.64 22.61 -29.15
CA THR A 324 6.98 22.38 -30.45
C THR A 324 5.47 22.51 -30.26
N SER A 325 4.86 23.53 -30.86
CA SER A 325 3.41 23.70 -30.79
C SER A 325 2.67 22.75 -31.74
N GLU A 326 1.37 22.56 -31.50
CA GLU A 326 0.50 21.72 -32.34
C GLU A 326 0.51 22.15 -33.81
N VAL A 327 0.56 23.48 -34.06
CA VAL A 327 0.50 24.08 -35.40
C VAL A 327 1.88 24.18 -36.06
N ASN A 328 2.95 24.38 -35.27
CA ASN A 328 4.30 24.66 -35.77
C ASN A 328 5.30 23.55 -35.44
N ALA A 329 4.85 22.29 -35.44
CA ALA A 329 5.72 21.13 -35.42
C ALA A 329 6.79 21.22 -36.53
N ARG A 330 7.99 20.72 -36.28
CA ARG A 330 9.09 20.83 -37.25
C ARG A 330 8.88 19.86 -38.40
N ASN A 331 9.12 20.32 -39.63
CA ASN A 331 9.13 19.44 -40.79
C ASN A 331 10.42 18.62 -40.80
N ILE A 332 10.30 17.31 -40.97
CA ILE A 332 11.46 16.42 -41.08
C ILE A 332 11.96 16.45 -42.52
N THR A 333 13.20 16.89 -42.73
CA THR A 333 13.81 17.04 -44.06
C THR A 333 14.66 15.85 -44.45
N ALA A 334 15.25 15.16 -43.47
CA ALA A 334 16.01 13.93 -43.67
C ALA A 334 16.09 13.13 -42.36
N HIS A 335 16.33 11.82 -42.44
CA HIS A 335 16.70 11.03 -41.27
C HIS A 335 17.56 9.81 -41.65
N GLY A 336 18.32 9.29 -40.69
CA GLY A 336 19.07 8.05 -40.80
C GLY A 336 18.20 6.80 -40.61
N THR A 337 18.73 5.64 -40.96
CA THR A 337 18.05 4.33 -40.89
C THR A 337 18.57 3.43 -39.76
N THR A 338 19.31 4.00 -38.81
CA THR A 338 19.84 3.32 -37.63
C THR A 338 19.18 3.88 -36.37
N ILE A 339 19.07 3.08 -35.30
CA ILE A 339 18.48 3.53 -34.03
C ILE A 339 19.28 4.64 -33.34
N THR A 340 20.57 4.76 -33.66
CA THR A 340 21.45 5.86 -33.25
C THR A 340 21.65 6.90 -34.37
N GLY A 341 20.78 6.89 -35.38
CA GLY A 341 20.87 7.77 -36.53
C GLY A 341 20.44 9.20 -36.22
N THR A 342 20.61 10.09 -37.17
CA THR A 342 20.22 11.50 -37.03
C THR A 342 18.87 11.77 -37.66
N VAL A 343 18.08 12.66 -37.07
CA VAL A 343 16.89 13.27 -37.68
C VAL A 343 17.20 14.73 -37.95
N THR A 344 17.04 15.16 -39.20
CA THR A 344 17.19 16.55 -39.62
C THR A 344 15.83 17.18 -39.78
N HIS A 345 15.65 18.37 -39.23
CA HIS A 345 14.40 19.10 -39.29
C HIS A 345 14.61 20.50 -39.88
N ASP A 346 13.52 21.17 -40.23
CA ASP A 346 13.56 22.55 -40.71
C ASP A 346 13.71 23.57 -39.56
N GLY A 347 14.09 24.79 -39.94
CA GLY A 347 14.19 25.92 -39.03
C GLY A 347 15.40 25.89 -38.09
N ALA A 348 15.33 26.74 -37.05
CA ALA A 348 16.36 26.90 -36.04
C ALA A 348 16.29 25.80 -34.96
N ALA A 349 17.31 25.77 -34.10
CA ALA A 349 17.41 24.87 -32.96
C ALA A 349 16.16 24.92 -32.08
N ILE A 350 15.69 23.75 -31.65
CA ILE A 350 14.57 23.63 -30.72
C ILE A 350 15.10 23.96 -29.32
N SER A 351 14.67 25.11 -28.78
CA SER A 351 15.10 25.59 -27.47
C SER A 351 14.79 24.57 -26.38
N GLY A 352 15.77 24.29 -25.50
CA GLY A 352 15.60 23.37 -24.37
C GLY A 352 15.46 21.88 -24.73
N LEU A 353 15.69 21.49 -25.99
CA LEU A 353 15.86 20.09 -26.35
C LEU A 353 17.28 19.64 -25.97
N VAL A 354 17.39 18.57 -25.18
CA VAL A 354 18.67 18.10 -24.62
C VAL A 354 18.77 16.57 -24.71
N ALA A 355 19.95 16.04 -24.41
CA ALA A 355 20.15 14.59 -24.27
C ALA A 355 19.18 14.02 -23.22
N GLY A 356 18.54 12.90 -23.54
CA GLY A 356 17.51 12.27 -22.71
C GLY A 356 16.10 12.81 -22.92
N SER A 357 15.89 13.89 -23.68
CA SER A 357 14.56 14.22 -24.20
C SER A 357 14.05 13.14 -25.17
N VAL A 358 12.76 13.17 -25.46
CA VAL A 358 12.13 12.27 -26.44
C VAL A 358 11.48 13.10 -27.53
N VAL A 359 11.64 12.66 -28.77
CA VAL A 359 10.97 13.23 -29.93
C VAL A 359 10.00 12.23 -30.53
N ARG A 360 8.80 12.70 -30.89
CA ARG A 360 7.81 11.95 -31.64
C ARG A 360 7.93 12.33 -33.11
N LEU A 361 8.13 11.34 -33.95
CA LEU A 361 8.18 11.48 -35.41
C LEU A 361 6.90 10.93 -36.00
N VAL A 362 6.25 11.72 -36.84
CA VAL A 362 5.00 11.40 -37.53
C VAL A 362 5.27 11.44 -39.01
N SER A 363 4.97 10.37 -39.76
CA SER A 363 5.15 10.32 -41.22
C SER A 363 4.23 11.32 -41.93
N ALA A 364 4.54 11.68 -43.18
CA ALA A 364 3.76 12.64 -43.96
C ALA A 364 2.28 12.25 -44.13
N ASN A 365 1.97 10.96 -44.16
CA ASN A 365 0.62 10.42 -44.22
C ASN A 365 -0.04 10.18 -42.85
N GLY A 366 0.67 10.47 -41.74
CA GLY A 366 0.20 10.27 -40.37
C GLY A 366 0.10 8.81 -39.91
N LEU A 367 0.47 7.83 -40.75
CA LEU A 367 0.26 6.41 -40.44
C LEU A 367 1.36 5.78 -39.59
N ALA A 368 2.58 6.32 -39.66
CA ALA A 368 3.70 5.88 -38.84
C ALA A 368 4.02 6.95 -37.80
N ILE A 369 3.92 6.56 -36.53
CA ILE A 369 4.17 7.43 -35.40
C ILE A 369 5.07 6.68 -34.43
N ASN A 370 6.30 7.16 -34.27
CA ASN A 370 7.30 6.53 -33.41
C ASN A 370 7.99 7.58 -32.55
N SER A 371 8.33 7.18 -31.32
CA SER A 371 8.95 8.07 -30.33
C SER A 371 10.34 7.59 -29.98
N TYR A 372 11.34 8.46 -30.15
CA TYR A 372 12.75 8.13 -30.03
C TYR A 372 13.45 9.00 -29.00
N GLU A 373 14.39 8.40 -28.27
CA GLU A 373 15.21 9.12 -27.30
C GLU A 373 16.35 9.88 -27.99
N VAL A 374 16.63 11.07 -27.47
CA VAL A 374 17.67 11.98 -27.98
C VAL A 374 18.99 11.70 -27.28
N ALA A 375 20.04 11.46 -28.08
CA ALA A 375 21.43 11.36 -27.63
C ALA A 375 22.09 12.73 -27.51
N SER A 376 21.93 13.56 -28.55
CA SER A 376 22.52 14.89 -28.65
C SER A 376 21.74 15.74 -29.65
N VAL A 377 21.92 17.06 -29.56
CA VAL A 377 21.21 18.05 -30.37
C VAL A 377 22.22 19.02 -30.97
N ALA A 378 22.09 19.27 -32.26
CA ALA A 378 22.75 20.34 -32.99
C ALA A 378 21.69 21.30 -33.56
N THR A 379 22.10 22.29 -34.36
CA THR A 379 21.21 23.37 -34.80
C THR A 379 19.93 22.88 -35.49
N ASN A 380 20.02 21.95 -36.43
CA ASN A 380 18.87 21.40 -37.15
C ASN A 380 18.90 19.88 -37.22
N THR A 381 19.75 19.25 -36.40
CA THR A 381 20.00 17.81 -36.41
C THR A 381 19.92 17.28 -35.00
N ILE A 382 19.18 16.20 -34.83
CA ILE A 382 18.99 15.50 -33.56
C ILE A 382 19.58 14.11 -33.73
N THR A 383 20.54 13.73 -32.90
CA THR A 383 21.07 12.37 -32.88
C THR A 383 20.21 11.53 -31.96
N LEU A 384 19.69 10.41 -32.45
CA LEU A 384 18.91 9.46 -31.67
C LEU A 384 19.83 8.52 -30.88
N ARG A 385 19.30 7.86 -29.85
CA ARG A 385 19.96 6.76 -29.14
C ARG A 385 19.08 5.52 -29.06
N ALA A 386 19.71 4.39 -28.78
CA ALA A 386 19.00 3.21 -28.32
C ALA A 386 18.16 3.54 -27.06
N PRO A 387 16.95 2.97 -26.92
CA PRO A 387 16.05 3.32 -25.84
C PRO A 387 16.60 2.88 -24.49
N LEU A 388 16.47 3.76 -23.49
CA LEU A 388 16.78 3.49 -22.08
C LEU A 388 15.53 3.48 -21.21
N ASN A 389 14.47 4.16 -21.64
CA ASN A 389 13.25 4.40 -20.88
C ASN A 389 12.03 3.72 -21.51
N GLY A 390 12.22 2.73 -22.39
CA GLY A 390 11.14 1.94 -22.99
C GLY A 390 10.43 2.58 -24.18
N PHE A 391 11.06 3.57 -24.83
CA PHE A 391 10.62 4.14 -26.10
C PHE A 391 11.05 3.27 -27.30
N GLU A 392 10.89 3.76 -28.54
CA GLU A 392 11.09 2.94 -29.75
C GLU A 392 12.51 2.36 -29.82
N SER A 393 12.57 1.06 -30.15
CA SER A 393 13.81 0.29 -30.29
C SER A 393 14.10 -0.07 -31.75
N VAL A 394 13.09 0.04 -32.61
CA VAL A 394 13.19 -0.26 -34.05
C VAL A 394 13.65 0.97 -34.80
N ALA A 395 14.72 0.82 -35.59
CA ALA A 395 15.24 1.91 -36.40
C ALA A 395 14.24 2.37 -37.48
N PRO A 396 14.23 3.66 -37.85
CA PRO A 396 13.43 4.14 -38.98
C PRO A 396 13.78 3.43 -40.28
N THR A 397 12.77 3.12 -41.09
CA THR A 397 12.98 2.63 -42.47
C THR A 397 13.26 3.80 -43.42
N ALA A 398 13.97 3.56 -44.54
CA ALA A 398 14.42 4.63 -45.43
C ALA A 398 13.27 5.55 -45.89
N GLY A 399 13.39 6.86 -45.60
CA GLY A 399 12.41 7.87 -46.00
C GLY A 399 11.11 7.88 -45.20
N GLN A 400 10.93 7.00 -44.21
CA GLN A 400 9.68 6.81 -43.46
C GLN A 400 9.08 8.11 -42.90
N PHE A 401 9.93 9.00 -42.38
CA PHE A 401 9.48 10.23 -41.73
C PHE A 401 9.77 11.49 -42.55
N VAL A 402 10.37 11.38 -43.73
CA VAL A 402 10.68 12.56 -44.58
C VAL A 402 9.39 13.23 -45.04
N GLY A 403 9.32 14.56 -44.92
CA GLY A 403 8.10 15.35 -45.15
C GLY A 403 7.06 15.25 -44.03
N GLY A 404 7.36 14.48 -42.99
CA GLY A 404 6.56 14.34 -41.78
C GLY A 404 6.78 15.44 -40.75
N LYS A 405 6.26 15.23 -39.54
CA LYS A 405 6.31 16.18 -38.42
C LYS A 405 7.11 15.63 -37.25
N LEU A 406 7.83 16.52 -36.58
CA LEU A 406 8.54 16.25 -35.33
C LEU A 406 7.95 17.08 -34.19
N TYR A 407 7.64 16.39 -33.10
CA TYR A 407 7.20 16.95 -31.82
C TYR A 407 8.17 16.55 -30.71
N VAL A 408 8.24 17.36 -29.66
CA VAL A 408 9.05 17.09 -28.47
C VAL A 408 8.13 16.79 -27.30
N TYR A 409 8.45 15.77 -26.51
CA TYR A 409 7.72 15.46 -25.29
C TYR A 409 8.17 16.31 -24.09
N ILE A 410 7.29 16.44 -23.11
CA ILE A 410 7.60 17.01 -21.79
C ILE A 410 8.71 16.18 -21.12
N GLY A 411 9.55 16.83 -20.31
CA GLY A 411 10.55 16.15 -19.49
C GLY A 411 11.77 15.62 -20.25
N SER A 412 12.60 14.86 -19.53
CA SER A 412 13.81 14.21 -20.06
C SER A 412 14.30 13.11 -19.11
N GLY A 413 15.04 12.14 -19.65
CA GLY A 413 15.53 11.01 -18.85
C GLY A 413 14.36 10.15 -18.37
N ALA A 414 14.34 9.84 -17.07
CA ALA A 414 13.31 8.99 -16.47
C ALA A 414 11.90 9.58 -16.58
N THR A 415 11.78 10.91 -16.59
CA THR A 415 10.49 11.63 -16.65
C THR A 415 10.08 12.03 -18.07
N ALA A 416 10.80 11.56 -19.09
CA ALA A 416 10.46 11.89 -20.47
C ALA A 416 9.05 11.37 -20.83
N GLY A 417 8.24 12.23 -21.41
CA GLY A 417 6.85 11.97 -21.75
C GLY A 417 5.85 12.08 -20.60
N GLU A 418 6.32 12.29 -19.37
CA GLU A 418 5.47 12.32 -18.18
C GLU A 418 4.96 13.74 -17.89
N GLY A 419 3.67 13.83 -17.58
CA GLY A 419 3.03 15.05 -17.10
C GLY A 419 2.95 15.06 -15.58
N THR A 420 2.90 16.25 -14.96
CA THR A 420 2.68 16.37 -13.52
C THR A 420 1.59 17.38 -13.20
N SER A 421 0.76 17.08 -12.20
CA SER A 421 -0.15 18.04 -11.60
C SER A 421 -0.16 17.90 -10.07
N SER A 422 -0.66 18.93 -9.38
CA SER A 422 -0.73 18.97 -7.92
C SER A 422 -2.13 19.33 -7.46
N GLY A 423 -2.58 18.69 -6.38
CA GLY A 423 -3.93 18.86 -5.87
C GLY A 423 -5.01 18.68 -6.92
N ALA A 424 -6.02 19.55 -6.90
CA ALA A 424 -7.13 19.51 -7.85
C ALA A 424 -6.82 20.19 -9.19
N THR A 425 -5.57 20.58 -9.46
CA THR A 425 -5.20 21.25 -10.71
C THR A 425 -5.41 20.30 -11.89
N PRO A 426 -6.21 20.70 -12.90
CA PRO A 426 -6.42 19.87 -14.07
C PRO A 426 -5.14 19.68 -14.89
N PHE A 427 -4.98 18.50 -15.47
CA PHE A 427 -3.97 18.20 -16.46
C PHE A 427 -4.58 18.20 -17.87
N ILE A 428 -3.85 18.71 -18.85
CA ILE A 428 -4.35 18.88 -20.23
C ILE A 428 -3.73 17.80 -21.12
N ALA A 429 -4.56 16.90 -21.62
CA ALA A 429 -4.23 16.05 -22.76
C ALA A 429 -4.73 16.70 -24.05
N ARG A 430 -3.98 16.55 -25.13
CA ARG A 430 -4.30 17.08 -26.46
C ARG A 430 -4.53 15.94 -27.44
N ASP A 431 -5.31 16.22 -28.48
CA ASP A 431 -5.51 15.27 -29.58
C ASP A 431 -4.17 14.80 -30.18
N ILE A 432 -3.21 15.71 -30.34
CA ILE A 432 -1.88 15.39 -30.90
C ILE A 432 -1.03 14.47 -30.01
N ASP A 433 -1.36 14.38 -28.71
CA ASP A 433 -0.70 13.44 -27.80
C ASP A 433 -1.12 12.00 -28.15
N VAL A 434 -2.29 11.81 -28.78
CA VAL A 434 -2.91 10.51 -29.02
C VAL A 434 -2.78 10.09 -30.49
N ASP A 435 -2.54 8.80 -30.75
CA ASP A 435 -2.58 8.21 -32.11
C ASP A 435 -3.82 7.30 -32.25
N GLY A 436 -4.97 7.93 -32.47
CA GLY A 436 -6.28 7.26 -32.59
C GLY A 436 -6.83 6.71 -31.27
N ASN A 437 -6.05 5.88 -30.56
CA ASN A 437 -6.32 5.42 -29.21
C ASN A 437 -5.05 5.52 -28.35
N ALA A 438 -5.20 5.82 -27.06
CA ALA A 438 -4.12 5.85 -26.10
C ALA A 438 -4.66 5.53 -24.70
N ASN A 439 -3.78 4.95 -23.88
CA ASN A 439 -4.05 4.68 -22.48
C ASN A 439 -3.31 5.70 -21.63
N ILE A 440 -4.02 6.35 -20.71
CA ILE A 440 -3.46 7.27 -19.73
C ILE A 440 -3.44 6.55 -18.39
N TYR A 441 -2.27 6.55 -17.76
CA TYR A 441 -2.06 6.06 -16.42
C TYR A 441 -1.74 7.24 -15.51
N ILE A 442 -2.24 7.18 -14.29
CA ILE A 442 -1.99 8.18 -13.26
C ILE A 442 -1.44 7.50 -12.02
N GLU A 443 -0.37 8.06 -11.47
CA GLU A 443 0.20 7.67 -10.19
C GLU A 443 0.00 8.83 -9.22
N ALA A 444 -0.53 8.52 -8.03
CA ALA A 444 -0.73 9.51 -6.97
C ALA A 444 0.33 9.34 -5.88
N SER A 445 0.81 10.46 -5.35
CA SER A 445 1.69 10.50 -4.18
C SER A 445 1.26 11.64 -3.27
N LYS A 446 1.24 11.41 -1.96
CA LYS A 446 0.86 12.42 -0.96
C LYS A 446 2.08 12.74 -0.09
N ALA A 447 2.39 14.04 0.02
CA ALA A 447 3.47 14.54 0.88
C ALA A 447 3.08 14.53 2.36
#